data_AF-A0A2T4VG10-F1
#
_entry.id   AF-A0A2T4VG10-F1
#
_cell.length_a   1.000
_cell.length_b   1.000
_cell.length_c   1.000
_cell.angle_alpha   90.00
_cell.angle_beta   90.00
_cell.angle_gamma   90.00
#
_symmetry.space_group_name_H-M   'P 1'
#
loop_
_entity.id
_entity.type
_entity.pdbx_description
1 polymer ?
#
loop_
_entity_poly.entity_id
_entity_poly.type
_entity_poly.pdbx_seq_one_letter_code
_entity_poly.pdbx_strand_id
1 'polypeptide(L)'
;MRSSALLGAHDAVGHLAWLAEGCSSPRQASPVRFVTPEAPPEAVNSPKKIGEACRSRWGSFVAAVELRLASTKGTTVNTTNRWMALAALAFFACAPNPPRDAAWVAAWATSPQFASTGLPGIPPAEPFQNQTVRQVIRPSFWGKTLRVRISNDHGTRPLVIGGAAISPRTEGAKVDLAKMAPLTVGGVSSFTLPAGTSTLTDAVDIRGWSEGDLAVDLYFPEHTGEPTWHWNGLETSYVSEEGNFAGAAEFPVRSETTSRYFLSGLEMDAPGATAIVAIGDSITEGAGSTVNGRQRWTDVLDARLGDRPFAVLNHGIGGARLLHDQVGPSALQRFDRDVLAPAGVKYVVIAFGLNDIGFWRFVNRPEENVDATQIIEGYRQLIARGREKGLKVIGATLTPIGGSVYELPDNEQKRQQVNAWLRQTAGSAEGFDAVIDFEGALRDPEQPLRLRPEFDSGDHVHPNDAGYRAMAEAVNLGLFSDAGE
;
A
#
# COMPACT_ATOMS: atom_id res chain seq x y z
N MET A 1 -17.03 50.90 20.87
CA MET A 1 -17.24 52.15 20.11
C MET A 1 -17.08 51.84 18.63
N ARG A 2 -18.15 52.10 17.85
CA ARG A 2 -18.34 52.08 16.38
C ARG A 2 -18.16 50.70 15.69
N SER A 3 -19.23 50.01 15.23
CA SER A 3 -20.19 50.30 14.11
C SER A 3 -19.54 50.20 12.73
N SER A 4 -20.08 49.64 11.64
CA SER A 4 -21.33 48.96 11.22
C SER A 4 -21.04 48.48 9.78
N ALA A 5 -21.33 47.25 9.35
CA ALA A 5 -22.55 46.75 8.71
C ALA A 5 -22.90 47.27 7.28
N LEU A 6 -23.43 46.32 6.48
CA LEU A 6 -24.37 46.43 5.33
C LEU A 6 -23.87 46.50 3.86
N LEU A 7 -24.07 45.37 3.16
CA LEU A 7 -25.04 45.10 2.07
C LEU A 7 -24.86 45.59 0.62
N GLY A 8 -24.98 44.61 -0.29
CA GLY A 8 -25.78 44.65 -1.52
C GLY A 8 -24.98 44.54 -2.84
N ALA A 9 -25.47 44.01 -3.96
CA ALA A 9 -26.60 43.14 -4.36
C ALA A 9 -26.55 43.01 -5.92
N HIS A 10 -27.20 41.97 -6.49
CA HIS A 10 -27.71 41.85 -7.89
C HIS A 10 -26.68 41.76 -9.05
N ASP A 11 -26.88 41.08 -10.19
CA ASP A 11 -27.93 40.21 -10.75
C ASP A 11 -27.44 39.58 -12.08
N ALA A 12 -28.29 38.70 -12.64
CA ALA A 12 -28.40 38.17 -14.03
C ALA A 12 -27.90 36.73 -14.21
N VAL A 13 -28.72 35.68 -14.15
CA VAL A 13 -29.94 35.30 -14.92
C VAL A 13 -29.68 35.09 -16.43
N GLY A 14 -29.90 33.85 -16.89
CA GLY A 14 -30.49 33.62 -18.22
C GLY A 14 -30.06 32.36 -18.98
N HIS A 15 -30.95 31.35 -18.99
CA HIS A 15 -31.30 30.47 -20.11
C HIS A 15 -30.31 29.34 -20.52
N LEU A 16 -30.68 28.07 -20.78
CA LEU A 16 -31.94 27.45 -21.24
C LEU A 16 -32.03 25.96 -20.83
N ALA A 17 -33.25 25.50 -20.57
CA ALA A 17 -33.68 24.10 -20.48
C ALA A 17 -34.48 23.70 -21.73
N TRP A 18 -34.77 22.39 -21.88
CA TRP A 18 -35.52 21.61 -22.91
C TRP A 18 -34.58 20.73 -23.78
N LEU A 19 -34.74 19.41 -23.92
CA LEU A 19 -35.91 18.51 -23.85
C LEU A 19 -35.52 17.07 -23.44
N ALA A 20 -36.46 16.38 -22.79
CA ALA A 20 -36.48 14.95 -22.53
C ALA A 20 -37.38 14.21 -23.56
N GLU A 21 -37.36 12.86 -23.47
CA GLU A 21 -38.22 11.85 -24.12
C GLU A 21 -37.82 11.44 -25.56
N GLY A 22 -37.77 10.16 -25.94
CA GLY A 22 -38.12 8.91 -25.28
C GLY A 22 -38.04 7.74 -26.28
N CYS A 23 -38.10 6.50 -25.76
CA CYS A 23 -38.42 5.24 -26.45
C CYS A 23 -37.42 4.75 -27.52
N SER A 24 -37.17 3.46 -27.76
CA SER A 24 -37.59 2.16 -27.23
C SER A 24 -36.76 1.11 -28.00
N SER A 25 -36.45 -0.05 -27.40
CA SER A 25 -36.03 -1.24 -28.16
C SER A 25 -37.27 -2.09 -28.47
N PRO A 26 -37.28 -2.83 -29.59
CA PRO A 26 -37.28 -4.30 -29.44
C PRO A 26 -36.57 -5.12 -30.54
N ARG A 27 -35.92 -6.20 -30.08
CA ARG A 27 -35.82 -7.60 -30.58
C ARG A 27 -35.53 -7.95 -32.05
N GLN A 28 -34.53 -8.85 -32.16
CA GLN A 28 -34.43 -10.09 -32.97
C GLN A 28 -34.44 -10.02 -34.51
N ALA A 29 -33.28 -10.34 -35.11
CA ALA A 29 -33.16 -11.33 -36.19
C ALA A 29 -31.70 -11.82 -36.32
N SER A 30 -31.50 -13.14 -36.31
CA SER A 30 -30.30 -13.86 -36.78
C SER A 30 -30.68 -14.64 -38.06
N PRO A 31 -29.78 -15.33 -38.80
CA PRO A 31 -28.34 -15.14 -39.03
C PRO A 31 -27.99 -15.10 -40.54
N VAL A 32 -26.78 -14.68 -40.92
CA VAL A 32 -26.21 -15.04 -42.24
C VAL A 32 -24.88 -15.76 -42.02
N ARG A 33 -24.84 -17.02 -42.47
CA ARG A 33 -23.65 -17.87 -42.58
C ARG A 33 -22.81 -17.41 -43.77
N PHE A 34 -21.49 -17.34 -43.59
CA PHE A 34 -20.56 -17.69 -44.66
C PHE A 34 -19.50 -18.66 -44.13
N VAL A 35 -19.24 -19.64 -44.98
CA VAL A 35 -18.45 -20.86 -44.79
C VAL A 35 -16.95 -20.53 -44.86
N THR A 36 -16.17 -21.27 -44.07
CA THR A 36 -14.70 -21.24 -43.93
C THR A 36 -13.96 -21.74 -45.19
N PRO A 37 -12.62 -21.60 -45.24
CA PRO A 37 -11.81 -22.77 -44.90
C PRO A 37 -10.59 -22.45 -44.01
N GLU A 38 -10.20 -23.45 -43.23
CA GLU A 38 -9.03 -23.49 -42.34
C GLU A 38 -7.69 -23.72 -43.07
N ALA A 39 -6.61 -23.30 -42.37
CA ALA A 39 -5.23 -23.85 -42.28
C ALA A 39 -4.09 -22.90 -42.74
N PRO A 40 -2.87 -22.96 -42.14
CA PRO A 40 -2.42 -23.26 -40.77
C PRO A 40 -1.52 -22.10 -40.21
N PRO A 41 -0.91 -22.17 -38.99
CA PRO A 41 -0.16 -21.04 -38.43
C PRO A 41 1.29 -21.03 -38.93
N GLU A 42 1.70 -19.96 -39.61
CA GLU A 42 3.12 -19.67 -39.85
C GLU A 42 3.60 -18.50 -38.98
N ALA A 43 4.62 -18.79 -38.18
CA ALA A 43 5.41 -17.81 -37.47
C ALA A 43 6.10 -16.87 -38.47
N VAL A 44 5.92 -15.56 -38.32
CA VAL A 44 6.70 -14.56 -39.07
C VAL A 44 7.24 -13.49 -38.14
N ASN A 45 8.42 -13.77 -37.59
CA ASN A 45 9.36 -12.77 -37.10
C ASN A 45 9.95 -12.03 -38.32
N SER A 46 9.64 -10.74 -38.49
CA SER A 46 10.54 -9.87 -39.27
C SER A 46 10.50 -8.40 -38.77
N PRO A 47 11.64 -7.80 -38.38
CA PRO A 47 11.72 -6.43 -37.84
C PRO A 47 11.36 -5.30 -38.81
N LYS A 48 11.13 -5.61 -40.11
CA LYS A 48 10.99 -4.58 -41.15
C LYS A 48 9.59 -3.95 -41.25
N LYS A 49 8.51 -4.66 -40.89
CA LYS A 49 7.13 -4.10 -41.00
C LYS A 49 6.66 -3.32 -39.77
N ILE A 50 7.29 -3.50 -38.60
CA ILE A 50 7.02 -2.69 -37.40
C ILE A 50 7.57 -1.26 -37.58
N GLY A 51 8.68 -1.11 -38.32
CA GLY A 51 9.27 0.20 -38.62
C GLY A 51 8.41 1.10 -39.53
N GLU A 52 7.54 0.53 -40.36
CA GLU A 52 6.65 1.31 -41.25
C GLU A 52 5.38 1.79 -40.53
N ALA A 53 4.83 1.00 -39.60
CA ALA A 53 3.71 1.41 -38.76
C ALA A 53 4.11 2.49 -37.73
N CYS A 54 5.35 2.47 -37.24
CA CYS A 54 5.89 3.53 -36.39
C CYS A 54 6.13 4.83 -37.18
N ARG A 55 6.63 4.75 -38.43
CA ARG A 55 6.83 5.93 -39.28
C ARG A 55 5.52 6.62 -39.69
N SER A 56 4.45 5.87 -39.96
CA SER A 56 3.16 6.47 -40.34
C SER A 56 2.45 7.15 -39.16
N ARG A 57 2.51 6.57 -37.95
CA ARG A 57 2.00 7.20 -36.72
C ARG A 57 2.80 8.44 -36.31
N TRP A 58 4.12 8.46 -36.58
CA TRP A 58 4.95 9.62 -36.29
C TRP A 58 4.72 10.76 -37.29
N GLY A 59 4.54 10.44 -38.57
CA GLY A 59 4.15 11.43 -39.61
C GLY A 59 2.83 12.13 -39.30
N SER A 60 1.82 11.37 -38.83
CA SER A 60 0.52 11.93 -38.46
C SER A 60 0.55 12.77 -37.17
N PHE A 61 1.47 12.46 -36.24
CA PHE A 61 1.62 13.20 -34.99
C PHE A 61 2.39 14.52 -35.18
N VAL A 62 3.45 14.52 -36.01
CA VAL A 62 4.19 15.74 -36.35
C VAL A 62 3.30 16.72 -37.14
N ALA A 63 2.49 16.23 -38.07
CA ALA A 63 1.52 17.07 -38.79
C ALA A 63 0.45 17.68 -37.88
N ALA A 64 -0.03 16.96 -36.86
CA ALA A 64 -1.02 17.45 -35.92
C ALA A 64 -0.48 18.53 -34.96
N VAL A 65 0.81 18.46 -34.62
CA VAL A 65 1.50 19.47 -33.81
C VAL A 65 1.81 20.73 -34.63
N GLU A 66 2.20 20.58 -35.91
CA GLU A 66 2.40 21.73 -36.80
C GLU A 66 1.08 22.47 -37.13
N LEU A 67 -0.04 21.75 -37.30
CA LEU A 67 -1.33 22.38 -37.60
C LEU A 67 -1.92 23.18 -36.41
N ARG A 68 -1.64 22.80 -35.15
CA ARG A 68 -2.12 23.57 -33.99
C ARG A 68 -1.33 24.85 -33.73
N LEU A 69 -0.04 24.88 -34.09
CA LEU A 69 0.83 26.05 -33.92
C LEU A 69 0.66 27.12 -35.02
N ALA A 70 0.09 26.76 -36.17
CA ALA A 70 -0.23 27.73 -37.23
C ALA A 70 -1.52 28.56 -36.96
N SER A 71 -2.34 28.20 -35.97
CA SER A 71 -3.62 28.88 -35.70
C SER A 71 -3.53 30.04 -34.70
N THR A 72 -2.41 30.20 -33.99
CA THR A 72 -2.19 31.34 -33.09
C THR A 72 -1.50 32.47 -33.84
N LYS A 73 -2.30 33.31 -34.52
CA LYS A 73 -1.81 34.62 -34.99
C LYS A 73 -1.56 35.50 -33.78
N GLY A 74 -0.29 35.83 -33.55
CA GLY A 74 0.11 36.95 -32.69
C GLY A 74 0.73 36.52 -31.36
N THR A 75 1.93 35.92 -31.41
CA THR A 75 2.95 36.09 -30.35
C THR A 75 4.28 35.57 -30.88
N THR A 76 5.27 36.44 -30.98
CA THR A 76 6.65 36.08 -31.31
C THR A 76 7.26 35.27 -30.17
N VAL A 77 7.32 33.95 -30.32
CA VAL A 77 8.04 33.07 -29.38
C VAL A 77 9.51 33.02 -29.80
N ASN A 78 10.41 33.46 -28.91
CA ASN A 78 11.85 33.45 -29.09
C ASN A 78 12.38 32.05 -29.45
N THR A 79 13.28 31.99 -30.43
CA THR A 79 13.93 30.79 -30.97
C THR A 79 14.71 29.97 -29.93
N THR A 80 14.97 30.52 -28.75
CA THR A 80 15.65 29.86 -27.62
C THR A 80 14.80 28.78 -26.93
N ASN A 81 13.47 28.89 -26.94
CA ASN A 81 12.58 27.89 -26.31
C ASN A 81 12.41 26.61 -27.12
N ARG A 82 12.78 26.61 -28.41
CA ARG A 82 12.69 25.41 -29.27
C ARG A 82 13.79 24.38 -29.00
N TRP A 83 14.95 24.81 -28.54
CA TRP A 83 16.09 23.91 -28.27
C TRP A 83 16.01 23.25 -26.88
N MET A 84 15.39 23.90 -25.89
CA MET A 84 15.18 23.30 -24.56
C MET A 84 14.15 22.15 -24.58
N ALA A 85 13.10 22.25 -25.40
CA ALA A 85 12.11 21.17 -25.54
C ALA A 85 12.67 19.92 -26.25
N LEU A 86 13.60 20.10 -27.19
CA LEU A 86 14.27 18.98 -27.88
C LEU A 86 15.38 18.34 -27.01
N ALA A 87 16.05 19.10 -26.15
CA ALA A 87 17.01 18.57 -25.17
C ALA A 87 16.32 17.74 -24.07
N ALA A 88 15.10 18.11 -23.66
CA ALA A 88 14.30 17.33 -22.70
C ALA A 88 13.81 15.97 -23.23
N LEU A 89 13.64 15.82 -24.56
CA LEU A 89 13.26 14.56 -25.19
C LEU A 89 14.44 13.63 -25.49
N ALA A 90 15.67 14.14 -25.54
CA ALA A 90 16.88 13.34 -25.77
C ALA A 90 17.43 12.68 -24.49
N PHE A 91 17.11 13.20 -23.30
CA PHE A 91 17.61 12.66 -22.03
C PHE A 91 16.83 11.44 -21.49
N PHE A 92 15.66 11.11 -22.06
CA PHE A 92 14.90 9.90 -21.70
C PHE A 92 15.42 8.61 -22.36
N ALA A 93 16.44 8.70 -23.23
CA ALA A 93 16.89 7.56 -24.05
C ALA A 93 17.93 6.64 -23.38
N CYS A 94 18.38 6.94 -22.16
CA CYS A 94 19.44 6.18 -21.47
C CYS A 94 19.06 5.67 -20.07
N ALA A 95 17.77 5.59 -19.72
CA ALA A 95 17.38 4.75 -18.60
C ALA A 95 17.41 3.28 -19.07
N PRO A 96 18.09 2.35 -18.37
CA PRO A 96 17.88 0.93 -18.64
C PRO A 96 16.38 0.66 -18.42
N ASN A 97 15.66 0.37 -19.51
CA ASN A 97 14.31 -0.16 -19.39
C ASN A 97 14.39 -1.38 -18.46
N PRO A 98 13.46 -1.53 -17.49
CA PRO A 98 13.39 -2.77 -16.75
C PRO A 98 13.29 -3.91 -17.77
N PRO A 99 13.94 -5.06 -17.53
CA PRO A 99 13.85 -6.20 -18.43
C PRO A 99 12.37 -6.44 -18.75
N ARG A 100 12.03 -6.56 -20.04
CA ARG A 100 10.65 -6.81 -20.49
C ARG A 100 10.05 -8.11 -19.91
N ASP A 101 10.88 -8.90 -19.23
CA ASP A 101 10.57 -10.19 -18.62
C ASP A 101 10.65 -10.19 -17.08
N ALA A 102 10.78 -9.02 -16.41
CA ALA A 102 10.85 -8.94 -14.96
C ALA A 102 9.50 -9.31 -14.30
N ALA A 103 9.53 -10.29 -13.40
CA ALA A 103 8.39 -10.74 -12.63
C ALA A 103 8.43 -10.05 -11.26
N TRP A 104 8.01 -8.77 -11.24
CA TRP A 104 7.96 -7.99 -10.02
C TRP A 104 6.95 -8.56 -9.05
N VAL A 105 7.40 -8.82 -7.82
CA VAL A 105 6.58 -9.26 -6.70
C VAL A 105 6.96 -8.40 -5.50
N ALA A 106 5.96 -7.87 -4.80
CA ALA A 106 6.18 -7.15 -3.55
C ALA A 106 6.75 -8.11 -2.50
N ALA A 107 7.87 -7.74 -1.90
CA ALA A 107 8.63 -8.55 -0.93
C ALA A 107 8.58 -7.96 0.49
N TRP A 108 8.19 -6.69 0.61
CA TRP A 108 7.93 -6.01 1.88
C TRP A 108 6.99 -4.83 1.63
N ALA A 109 6.13 -4.50 2.59
CA ALA A 109 5.28 -3.32 2.52
C ALA A 109 4.87 -2.83 3.91
N THR A 110 4.40 -1.58 3.95
CA THR A 110 3.68 -0.99 5.07
C THR A 110 2.67 0.03 4.56
N SER A 111 1.55 0.20 5.24
CA SER A 111 0.54 1.18 4.85
C SER A 111 0.83 2.57 5.42
N PRO A 112 0.88 3.62 4.57
CA PRO A 112 0.90 4.99 5.05
C PRO A 112 -0.38 5.39 5.80
N GLN A 113 -0.19 6.28 6.78
CA GLN A 113 -1.17 6.87 7.69
C GLN A 113 -1.16 8.40 7.53
N PHE A 114 -2.14 9.08 8.14
CA PHE A 114 -2.12 10.54 8.24
C PHE A 114 -1.04 10.99 9.24
N ALA A 115 -0.37 12.11 8.96
CA ALA A 115 0.67 12.67 9.83
C ALA A 115 0.14 13.01 11.25
N SER A 116 -1.14 13.34 11.35
CA SER A 116 -1.86 13.50 12.61
C SER A 116 -3.01 12.51 12.66
N THR A 117 -2.98 11.63 13.65
CA THR A 117 -3.98 10.56 13.83
C THR A 117 -5.24 11.05 14.53
N GLY A 118 -5.16 12.23 15.18
CA GLY A 118 -6.19 12.77 16.06
C GLY A 118 -6.42 11.95 17.34
N LEU A 119 -5.58 10.93 17.61
CA LEU A 119 -5.72 10.08 18.78
C LEU A 119 -4.98 10.66 19.99
N PRO A 120 -5.58 10.63 21.20
CA PRO A 120 -4.89 11.02 22.42
C PRO A 120 -3.62 10.18 22.64
N GLY A 121 -2.51 10.83 23.00
CA GLY A 121 -1.25 10.16 23.33
C GLY A 121 -0.38 9.76 22.12
N ILE A 122 -0.85 9.99 20.90
CA ILE A 122 -0.06 9.80 19.68
C ILE A 122 0.31 11.19 19.12
N PRO A 123 1.54 11.69 19.35
CA PRO A 123 1.94 12.97 18.80
C PRO A 123 1.95 12.92 17.26
N PRO A 124 1.66 14.06 16.59
CA PRO A 124 1.83 14.16 15.15
C PRO A 124 3.26 13.82 14.73
N ALA A 125 3.40 13.30 13.52
CA ALA A 125 4.70 13.01 12.94
C ALA A 125 5.48 14.29 12.65
N GLU A 126 6.68 14.38 13.22
CA GLU A 126 7.56 15.54 13.04
C GLU A 126 8.14 15.58 11.61
N PRO A 127 8.27 16.78 11.02
CA PRO A 127 8.93 16.96 9.73
C PRO A 127 10.44 16.74 9.85
N PHE A 128 11.10 16.48 8.71
CA PHE A 128 12.55 16.50 8.60
C PHE A 128 13.01 17.74 7.83
N GLN A 129 14.22 18.21 8.14
CA GLN A 129 14.91 19.23 7.37
C GLN A 129 16.41 19.02 7.48
N ASN A 130 17.09 18.93 6.33
CA ASN A 130 18.52 18.65 6.25
C ASN A 130 18.93 17.39 7.03
N GLN A 131 18.17 16.30 6.96
CA GLN A 131 18.45 15.06 7.70
C GLN A 131 18.26 13.82 6.83
N THR A 132 18.97 12.76 7.18
CA THR A 132 18.81 11.44 6.59
C THR A 132 18.04 10.54 7.56
N VAL A 133 17.08 9.77 7.04
CA VAL A 133 16.39 8.73 7.80
C VAL A 133 16.80 7.37 7.23
N ARG A 134 17.39 6.53 8.07
CA ARG A 134 17.79 5.15 7.78
C ARG A 134 16.75 4.19 8.35
N GLN A 135 16.00 3.53 7.47
CA GLN A 135 14.85 2.69 7.83
C GLN A 135 15.18 1.22 7.61
N VAL A 136 15.03 0.42 8.66
CA VAL A 136 15.35 -1.02 8.61
C VAL A 136 14.11 -1.80 8.20
N ILE A 137 14.24 -2.65 7.18
CA ILE A 137 13.19 -3.53 6.69
C ILE A 137 13.72 -4.94 6.48
N ARG A 138 12.85 -5.94 6.50
CA ARG A 138 13.18 -7.32 6.16
C ARG A 138 12.27 -7.79 5.02
N PRO A 139 12.82 -8.11 3.84
CA PRO A 139 12.03 -8.72 2.78
C PRO A 139 11.74 -10.18 3.11
N SER A 140 10.59 -10.68 2.68
CA SER A 140 10.21 -12.10 2.83
C SER A 140 11.06 -13.06 2.00
N PHE A 141 11.58 -12.59 0.86
CA PHE A 141 12.41 -13.40 -0.03
C PHE A 141 13.46 -12.53 -0.73
N TRP A 142 14.38 -13.20 -1.44
CA TRP A 142 15.46 -12.55 -2.18
C TRP A 142 15.33 -12.78 -3.69
N GLY A 143 15.39 -11.69 -4.45
CA GLY A 143 15.42 -11.69 -5.91
C GLY A 143 16.78 -11.31 -6.48
N LYS A 144 16.85 -11.09 -7.79
CA LYS A 144 18.09 -10.64 -8.47
C LYS A 144 18.18 -9.13 -8.55
N THR A 145 17.03 -8.48 -8.66
CA THR A 145 16.91 -7.03 -8.66
C THR A 145 15.79 -6.59 -7.74
N LEU A 146 15.90 -5.40 -7.17
CA LEU A 146 14.86 -4.79 -6.34
C LEU A 146 14.53 -3.38 -6.82
N ARG A 147 13.39 -2.85 -6.38
CA ARG A 147 13.03 -1.44 -6.45
C ARG A 147 12.23 -1.06 -5.21
N VAL A 148 12.37 0.20 -4.78
CA VAL A 148 11.75 0.71 -3.55
C VAL A 148 10.62 1.65 -3.90
N ARG A 149 9.53 1.61 -3.14
CA ARG A 149 8.41 2.53 -3.26
C ARG A 149 8.52 3.63 -2.22
N ILE A 150 8.79 4.84 -2.70
CA ILE A 150 8.79 6.07 -1.91
C ILE A 150 7.43 6.74 -2.10
N SER A 151 6.77 7.09 -1.00
CA SER A 151 5.39 7.61 -1.00
C SER A 151 5.30 8.96 -0.31
N ASN A 152 4.68 9.91 -1.00
CA ASN A 152 4.25 11.21 -0.50
C ASN A 152 2.70 11.31 -0.55
N ASP A 153 1.99 10.18 -0.44
CA ASP A 153 0.53 10.08 -0.65
C ASP A 153 -0.29 10.94 0.32
N HIS A 154 0.23 11.19 1.52
CA HIS A 154 -0.41 12.05 2.52
C HIS A 154 0.32 13.40 2.69
N GLY A 155 1.37 13.66 1.90
CA GLY A 155 2.08 14.92 1.93
C GLY A 155 1.28 16.04 1.28
N THR A 156 1.34 17.23 1.87
CA THR A 156 0.62 18.43 1.42
C THR A 156 1.47 19.35 0.53
N ARG A 157 2.73 18.96 0.27
CA ARG A 157 3.70 19.72 -0.54
C ARG A 157 4.62 18.79 -1.32
N PRO A 158 5.33 19.28 -2.35
CA PRO A 158 6.38 18.51 -3.01
C PRO A 158 7.45 18.04 -2.01
N LEU A 159 7.83 16.77 -2.09
CA LEU A 159 8.87 16.16 -1.28
C LEU A 159 10.15 16.07 -2.10
N VAL A 160 11.21 16.74 -1.66
CA VAL A 160 12.54 16.62 -2.27
C VAL A 160 13.33 15.51 -1.58
N ILE A 161 13.74 14.51 -2.35
CA ILE A 161 14.72 13.51 -1.95
C ILE A 161 16.07 13.94 -2.51
N GLY A 162 16.99 14.39 -1.66
CA GLY A 162 18.31 14.87 -2.07
C GLY A 162 19.33 13.76 -2.30
N GLY A 163 19.02 12.55 -1.83
CA GLY A 163 19.82 11.36 -1.97
C GLY A 163 19.10 10.17 -1.34
N ALA A 164 19.28 8.99 -1.91
CA ALA A 164 18.72 7.76 -1.37
C ALA A 164 19.65 6.58 -1.67
N ALA A 165 19.66 5.61 -0.77
CA ALA A 165 20.49 4.41 -0.89
C ALA A 165 19.83 3.22 -0.21
N ILE A 166 20.27 2.03 -0.59
CA ILE A 166 19.89 0.79 0.08
C ILE A 166 21.12 -0.07 0.29
N SER A 167 21.19 -0.77 1.43
CA SER A 167 22.32 -1.63 1.77
C SER A 167 21.87 -2.78 2.68
N PRO A 168 22.52 -3.94 2.65
CA PRO A 168 22.40 -4.93 3.71
C PRO A 168 22.82 -4.31 5.05
N ARG A 169 21.96 -4.45 6.07
CA ARG A 169 22.26 -4.03 7.44
C ARG A 169 23.09 -5.12 8.12
N THR A 170 24.10 -4.70 8.88
CA THR A 170 24.92 -5.61 9.68
C THR A 170 24.50 -5.61 11.15
N GLU A 171 24.50 -4.44 11.80
CA GLU A 171 24.17 -4.30 13.23
C GLU A 171 23.74 -2.87 13.54
N GLY A 172 22.65 -2.69 14.29
CA GLY A 172 22.17 -1.35 14.64
C GLY A 172 21.96 -0.49 13.39
N ALA A 173 22.58 0.69 13.36
CA ALA A 173 22.60 1.59 12.20
C ALA A 173 23.69 1.25 11.15
N LYS A 174 24.56 0.26 11.39
CA LYS A 174 25.67 -0.11 10.49
C LYS A 174 25.18 -0.91 9.29
N VAL A 175 25.85 -0.73 8.17
CA VAL A 175 25.54 -1.37 6.88
C VAL A 175 26.78 -1.96 6.23
N ASP A 176 26.58 -2.92 5.33
CA ASP A 176 27.63 -3.42 4.44
C ASP A 176 27.78 -2.47 3.24
N LEU A 177 28.77 -1.57 3.32
CA LEU A 177 29.04 -0.61 2.26
C LEU A 177 29.55 -1.23 0.96
N ALA A 178 30.19 -2.39 1.01
CA ALA A 178 30.66 -3.04 -0.21
C ALA A 178 29.49 -3.47 -1.10
N LYS A 179 28.30 -3.62 -0.50
CA LYS A 179 27.04 -3.94 -1.14
C LYS A 179 26.07 -2.75 -1.13
N MET A 180 26.51 -1.53 -0.90
CA MET A 180 25.62 -0.37 -0.97
C MET A 180 25.26 -0.07 -2.43
N ALA A 181 23.99 0.25 -2.67
CA ALA A 181 23.51 0.70 -3.97
C ALA A 181 22.72 2.02 -3.84
N PRO A 182 22.97 3.01 -4.72
CA PRO A 182 22.16 4.21 -4.77
C PRO A 182 20.76 3.91 -5.30
N LEU A 183 19.76 4.60 -4.75
CA LEU A 183 18.39 4.58 -5.24
C LEU A 183 18.18 5.82 -6.11
N THR A 184 17.71 5.61 -7.34
CA THR A 184 17.53 6.67 -8.35
C THR A 184 16.14 6.60 -8.98
N VAL A 185 15.71 7.68 -9.62
CA VAL A 185 14.49 7.70 -10.46
C VAL A 185 14.86 8.30 -11.81
N GLY A 186 14.71 7.53 -12.89
CA GLY A 186 15.15 7.95 -14.22
C GLY A 186 16.65 8.20 -14.32
N GLY A 187 17.46 7.49 -13.52
CA GLY A 187 18.92 7.63 -13.41
C GLY A 187 19.37 8.81 -12.56
N VAL A 188 18.44 9.56 -11.95
CA VAL A 188 18.76 10.75 -11.15
C VAL A 188 18.71 10.42 -9.66
N SER A 189 19.76 10.79 -8.91
CA SER A 189 19.90 10.53 -7.47
C SER A 189 19.18 11.54 -6.57
N SER A 190 18.82 12.70 -7.11
CA SER A 190 18.01 13.72 -6.43
C SER A 190 16.75 13.98 -7.25
N PHE A 191 15.59 13.83 -6.63
CA PHE A 191 14.31 13.90 -7.32
C PHE A 191 13.20 14.43 -6.41
N THR A 192 12.12 14.91 -7.02
CA THR A 192 11.00 15.51 -6.31
C THR A 192 9.72 14.73 -6.58
N LEU A 193 9.01 14.35 -5.52
CA LEU A 193 7.67 13.78 -5.60
C LEU A 193 6.64 14.89 -5.40
N PRO A 194 5.67 15.08 -6.30
CA PRO A 194 4.51 15.92 -6.02
C PRO A 194 3.77 15.49 -4.75
N ALA A 195 3.01 16.43 -4.17
CA ALA A 195 2.07 16.14 -3.08
C ALA A 195 1.06 15.07 -3.52
N GLY A 196 0.76 14.10 -2.64
CA GLY A 196 -0.24 13.07 -2.90
C GLY A 196 0.18 12.01 -3.92
N THR A 197 1.48 11.82 -4.14
CA THR A 197 1.99 10.84 -5.13
C THR A 197 3.03 9.90 -4.55
N SER A 198 3.20 8.75 -5.19
CA SER A 198 4.27 7.80 -4.91
C SER A 198 5.02 7.44 -6.19
N THR A 199 6.27 7.01 -6.03
CA THR A 199 7.10 6.50 -7.13
C THR A 199 7.81 5.22 -6.73
N LEU A 200 8.09 4.38 -7.73
CA LEU A 200 9.09 3.34 -7.61
C LEU A 200 10.45 3.90 -8.04
N THR A 201 11.51 3.47 -7.39
CA THR A 201 12.88 3.73 -7.84
C THR A 201 13.20 2.90 -9.08
N ASP A 202 14.27 3.26 -9.77
CA ASP A 202 14.90 2.39 -10.76
C ASP A 202 15.35 1.08 -10.10
N ALA A 203 15.48 0.04 -10.93
CA ALA A 203 15.87 -1.29 -10.46
C ALA A 203 17.35 -1.31 -10.04
N VAL A 204 17.62 -1.93 -8.91
CA VAL A 204 18.95 -2.14 -8.34
C VAL A 204 19.31 -3.61 -8.44
N ASP A 205 20.50 -3.91 -8.94
CA ASP A 205 21.07 -5.26 -8.92
C ASP A 205 21.55 -5.62 -7.51
N ILE A 206 21.02 -6.72 -6.98
CA ILE A 206 21.28 -7.21 -5.63
C ILE A 206 21.84 -8.63 -5.63
N ARG A 207 22.36 -9.10 -6.78
CA ARG A 207 22.97 -10.44 -6.86
C ARG A 207 24.05 -10.59 -5.80
N GLY A 208 23.92 -11.60 -4.95
CA GLY A 208 24.80 -11.85 -3.81
C GLY A 208 24.28 -11.31 -2.47
N TRP A 209 23.06 -10.78 -2.43
CA TRP A 209 22.29 -10.53 -1.21
C TRP A 209 21.34 -11.71 -1.03
N SER A 210 21.30 -12.31 0.15
CA SER A 210 20.59 -13.59 0.36
C SER A 210 19.96 -13.77 1.73
N GLU A 211 20.18 -12.85 2.66
CA GLU A 211 19.63 -12.94 4.01
C GLU A 211 19.67 -11.59 4.73
N GLY A 212 18.92 -11.52 5.84
CA GLY A 212 19.01 -10.43 6.80
C GLY A 212 18.14 -9.22 6.46
N ASP A 213 18.57 -8.08 7.01
CA ASP A 213 17.83 -6.83 6.95
C ASP A 213 18.41 -5.91 5.89
N LEU A 214 17.58 -5.05 5.35
CA LEU A 214 17.97 -3.94 4.48
C LEU A 214 17.80 -2.63 5.24
N ALA A 215 18.77 -1.74 5.07
CA ALA A 215 18.70 -0.34 5.47
C ALA A 215 18.38 0.50 4.22
N VAL A 216 17.26 1.21 4.26
CA VAL A 216 16.87 2.18 3.23
C VAL A 216 17.09 3.58 3.76
N ASP A 217 17.97 4.33 3.11
CA ASP A 217 18.29 5.71 3.49
C ASP A 217 17.55 6.69 2.58
N LEU A 218 16.88 7.67 3.18
CA LEU A 218 16.27 8.80 2.48
C LEU A 218 16.79 10.11 3.08
N TYR A 219 17.44 10.94 2.27
CA TYR A 219 17.91 12.27 2.67
C TYR A 219 16.93 13.36 2.24
N PHE A 220 16.52 14.19 3.21
CA PHE A 220 15.59 15.29 3.04
C PHE A 220 16.34 16.62 3.17
N PRO A 221 16.81 17.25 2.06
CA PRO A 221 17.54 18.52 2.12
C PRO A 221 16.65 19.70 2.49
N GLU A 222 15.36 19.60 2.21
CA GLU A 222 14.37 20.63 2.46
C GLU A 222 13.39 20.20 3.55
N HIS A 223 12.66 21.16 4.10
CA HIS A 223 11.63 20.89 5.09
C HIS A 223 10.47 20.08 4.49
N THR A 224 10.28 18.84 4.95
CA THR A 224 9.31 17.90 4.35
C THR A 224 7.86 18.33 4.54
N GLY A 225 7.56 19.12 5.58
CA GLY A 225 6.18 19.35 6.02
C GLY A 225 5.60 18.11 6.70
N GLU A 226 4.28 18.04 6.82
CA GLU A 226 3.58 16.88 7.37
C GLU A 226 3.96 15.62 6.57
N PRO A 227 4.63 14.65 7.19
CA PRO A 227 5.18 13.53 6.45
C PRO A 227 4.12 12.48 6.12
N THR A 228 4.31 11.81 4.98
CA THR A 228 3.68 10.51 4.77
C THR A 228 4.39 9.51 5.68
N TRP A 229 3.63 8.82 6.52
CA TRP A 229 4.20 8.24 7.71
C TRP A 229 3.42 7.01 8.19
N HIS A 230 4.08 6.13 8.93
CA HIS A 230 3.48 5.00 9.62
C HIS A 230 4.03 4.94 11.05
N TRP A 231 3.16 5.10 12.05
CA TRP A 231 3.50 5.27 13.46
C TRP A 231 4.27 4.08 14.04
N ASN A 232 3.75 2.87 13.91
CA ASN A 232 4.25 1.71 14.64
C ASN A 232 4.81 0.63 13.72
N GLY A 233 5.98 0.91 13.12
CA GLY A 233 6.67 -0.04 12.26
C GLY A 233 7.26 -1.23 13.02
N LEU A 234 7.52 -1.10 14.33
CA LEU A 234 8.10 -2.14 15.21
C LEU A 234 9.52 -2.63 14.87
N GLU A 235 10.23 -1.94 13.99
CA GLU A 235 11.69 -2.01 13.92
C GLU A 235 12.30 -0.62 14.03
N THR A 236 13.47 -0.55 14.68
CA THR A 236 14.23 0.68 14.88
C THR A 236 14.73 1.24 13.55
N SER A 237 14.33 2.48 13.28
CA SER A 237 14.88 3.38 12.28
C SER A 237 15.70 4.46 12.96
N TYR A 238 16.65 5.05 12.23
CA TYR A 238 17.60 6.02 12.74
C TYR A 238 17.45 7.34 12.00
N VAL A 239 17.47 8.45 12.73
CA VAL A 239 17.49 9.80 12.18
C VAL A 239 18.87 10.40 12.42
N SER A 240 19.50 10.92 11.37
CA SER A 240 20.84 11.47 11.46
C SER A 240 20.87 12.86 12.12
N GLU A 241 22.06 13.30 12.50
CA GLU A 241 22.41 14.72 12.56
C GLU A 241 22.17 15.40 11.19
N GLU A 242 22.38 16.72 11.15
CA GLU A 242 22.19 17.47 9.91
C GLU A 242 23.17 17.02 8.82
N GLY A 243 22.64 16.67 7.64
CA GLY A 243 23.42 16.32 6.47
C GLY A 243 22.91 15.10 5.69
N ASN A 244 23.57 14.88 4.56
CA ASN A 244 23.34 13.73 3.70
C ASN A 244 24.26 12.57 4.11
N PHE A 245 23.67 11.53 4.69
CA PHE A 245 24.34 10.30 5.10
C PHE A 245 23.78 9.08 4.35
N ALA A 246 23.09 9.29 3.21
CA ALA A 246 22.58 8.20 2.40
C ALA A 246 23.73 7.32 1.89
N GLY A 247 23.73 6.04 2.27
CA GLY A 247 24.79 5.08 1.93
C GLY A 247 26.12 5.36 2.64
N ALA A 248 26.14 6.12 3.74
CA ALA A 248 27.36 6.40 4.49
C ALA A 248 27.73 5.25 5.45
N ALA A 249 29.04 5.05 5.65
CA ALA A 249 29.62 4.06 6.56
C ALA A 249 29.23 4.38 8.01
N GLU A 250 29.49 5.63 8.38
CA GLU A 250 29.13 6.21 9.65
C GLU A 250 27.82 6.96 9.48
N PHE A 251 26.87 6.63 10.34
CA PHE A 251 25.58 7.29 10.39
C PHE A 251 25.47 7.97 11.76
N PRO A 252 25.65 9.31 11.84
CA PRO A 252 25.63 10.01 13.11
C PRO A 252 24.20 10.06 13.63
N VAL A 253 23.81 9.07 14.44
CA VAL A 253 22.45 8.93 14.98
C VAL A 253 22.18 10.07 15.95
N ARG A 254 21.22 10.94 15.60
CA ARG A 254 20.67 11.96 16.50
C ARG A 254 19.54 11.40 17.35
N SER A 255 18.68 10.57 16.75
CA SER A 255 17.55 9.94 17.44
C SER A 255 17.15 8.63 16.76
N GLU A 256 16.40 7.82 17.51
CA GLU A 256 15.79 6.59 17.03
C GLU A 256 14.26 6.73 17.00
N THR A 257 13.62 5.98 16.12
CA THR A 257 12.16 5.89 16.01
C THR A 257 11.77 4.49 15.55
N THR A 258 10.58 4.02 15.92
CA THR A 258 10.02 2.77 15.37
C THR A 258 9.11 3.02 14.18
N SER A 259 8.91 4.27 13.78
CA SER A 259 8.08 4.65 12.65
C SER A 259 8.73 4.37 11.30
N ARG A 260 7.92 4.50 10.23
CA ARG A 260 8.37 4.62 8.84
C ARG A 260 7.96 5.94 8.24
N TYR A 261 8.83 6.52 7.43
CA TYR A 261 8.66 7.83 6.81
C TYR A 261 8.90 7.73 5.31
N PHE A 262 7.89 8.11 4.54
CA PHE A 262 7.91 8.15 3.07
C PHE A 262 8.31 6.84 2.38
N LEU A 263 8.34 5.71 3.10
CA LEU A 263 8.68 4.38 2.60
C LEU A 263 7.46 3.48 2.78
N SER A 264 7.00 2.87 1.68
CA SER A 264 5.74 2.09 1.68
C SER A 264 5.85 0.71 1.05
N GLY A 265 6.93 0.41 0.33
CA GLY A 265 7.08 -0.92 -0.25
C GLY A 265 8.46 -1.18 -0.84
N LEU A 266 8.72 -2.47 -1.07
CA LEU A 266 9.86 -2.98 -1.80
C LEU A 266 9.38 -4.12 -2.69
N GLU A 267 9.74 -4.07 -3.96
CA GLU A 267 9.44 -5.11 -4.93
C GLU A 267 10.74 -5.72 -5.44
N MET A 268 10.73 -7.03 -5.68
CA MET A 268 11.85 -7.77 -6.22
C MET A 268 11.44 -8.53 -7.47
N ASP A 269 12.37 -8.64 -8.41
CA ASP A 269 12.23 -9.54 -9.56
C ASP A 269 12.50 -10.98 -9.09
N ALA A 270 11.42 -11.72 -8.89
CA ALA A 270 11.43 -13.09 -8.39
C ALA A 270 10.39 -13.93 -9.13
N PRO A 271 10.75 -14.46 -10.32
CA PRO A 271 9.88 -15.35 -11.08
C PRO A 271 9.42 -16.55 -10.24
N GLY A 272 8.11 -16.79 -10.23
CA GLY A 272 7.49 -17.87 -9.45
C GLY A 272 7.07 -17.48 -8.03
N ALA A 273 7.48 -16.30 -7.53
CA ALA A 273 7.01 -15.78 -6.25
C ALA A 273 5.62 -15.15 -6.35
N THR A 274 4.90 -15.13 -5.23
CA THR A 274 3.62 -14.44 -5.08
C THR A 274 3.53 -13.76 -3.73
N ALA A 275 2.61 -12.80 -3.58
CA ALA A 275 2.41 -12.08 -2.33
C ALA A 275 1.06 -12.40 -1.67
N ILE A 276 1.10 -12.50 -0.35
CA ILE A 276 -0.02 -12.59 0.58
C ILE A 276 -0.10 -11.25 1.29
N VAL A 277 -1.19 -10.50 1.09
CA VAL A 277 -1.43 -9.24 1.80
C VAL A 277 -2.20 -9.53 3.08
N ALA A 278 -1.66 -9.14 4.22
CA ALA A 278 -2.38 -9.05 5.49
C ALA A 278 -2.82 -7.61 5.71
N ILE A 279 -4.11 -7.32 5.48
CA ILE A 279 -4.67 -5.99 5.72
C ILE A 279 -5.53 -6.01 6.98
N GLY A 280 -5.23 -5.11 7.91
CA GLY A 280 -5.93 -5.08 9.19
C GLY A 280 -5.66 -3.84 10.03
N ASP A 281 -6.00 -3.96 11.31
CA ASP A 281 -5.85 -2.92 12.32
C ASP A 281 -4.57 -3.08 13.16
N SER A 282 -4.56 -2.60 14.40
CA SER A 282 -3.44 -2.67 15.35
C SER A 282 -2.99 -4.09 15.65
N ILE A 283 -3.88 -5.08 15.60
CA ILE A 283 -3.52 -6.49 15.81
C ILE A 283 -2.70 -6.99 14.61
N THR A 284 -3.04 -6.55 13.39
CA THR A 284 -2.22 -6.89 12.21
C THR A 284 -0.94 -6.08 12.15
N GLU A 285 -0.98 -4.80 12.53
CA GLU A 285 0.21 -3.94 12.65
C GLU A 285 1.22 -4.53 13.65
N GLY A 286 0.73 -5.14 14.73
CA GLY A 286 1.53 -5.87 15.70
C GLY A 286 1.62 -5.24 17.08
N ALA A 287 0.70 -4.34 17.45
CA ALA A 287 0.69 -3.70 18.77
C ALA A 287 0.81 -4.73 19.90
N GLY A 288 1.64 -4.47 20.91
CA GLY A 288 1.96 -5.45 21.96
C GLY A 288 3.09 -6.43 21.63
N SER A 289 3.59 -6.46 20.39
CA SER A 289 4.78 -7.24 20.03
C SER A 289 6.08 -6.53 20.41
N THR A 290 7.11 -7.32 20.69
CA THR A 290 8.45 -6.83 21.01
C THR A 290 9.09 -6.10 19.83
N VAL A 291 9.51 -4.84 20.04
CA VAL A 291 10.26 -4.04 19.07
C VAL A 291 11.53 -4.76 18.64
N ASN A 292 11.80 -4.80 17.33
CA ASN A 292 12.88 -5.57 16.68
C ASN A 292 12.78 -7.10 16.84
N GLY A 293 11.77 -7.61 17.55
CA GLY A 293 11.58 -9.03 17.83
C GLY A 293 11.06 -9.83 16.63
N ARG A 294 10.35 -9.16 15.71
CA ARG A 294 9.68 -9.80 14.54
C ARG A 294 8.76 -10.94 14.96
N GLN A 295 7.89 -10.65 15.91
CA GLN A 295 6.97 -11.61 16.51
C GLN A 295 5.51 -11.26 16.19
N ARG A 296 5.26 -10.36 15.23
CA ARG A 296 3.90 -10.14 14.73
C ARG A 296 3.42 -11.42 14.06
N TRP A 297 2.11 -11.65 14.00
CA TRP A 297 1.60 -12.88 13.38
C TRP A 297 2.00 -12.99 11.90
N THR A 298 2.18 -11.85 11.22
CA THR A 298 2.68 -11.78 9.84
C THR A 298 4.15 -12.19 9.73
N ASP A 299 5.02 -11.75 10.65
CA ASP A 299 6.43 -12.18 10.69
C ASP A 299 6.55 -13.68 10.99
N VAL A 300 5.75 -14.18 11.94
CA VAL A 300 5.75 -15.61 12.29
C VAL A 300 5.15 -16.45 11.16
N LEU A 301 4.14 -15.95 10.44
CA LEU A 301 3.62 -16.60 9.24
C LEU A 301 4.68 -16.67 8.14
N ASP A 302 5.40 -15.57 7.90
CA ASP A 302 6.51 -15.52 6.94
C ASP A 302 7.58 -16.57 7.26
N ALA A 303 8.00 -16.64 8.53
CA ALA A 303 8.94 -17.66 8.99
C ALA A 303 8.39 -19.10 8.84
N ARG A 304 7.08 -19.33 9.03
CA ARG A 304 6.43 -20.63 8.80
C ARG A 304 6.30 -20.99 7.31
N LEU A 305 6.33 -20.01 6.42
CA LEU A 305 6.31 -20.27 4.98
C LEU A 305 7.66 -20.84 4.52
N GLY A 306 8.76 -20.44 5.16
CA GLY A 306 10.10 -20.98 4.91
C GLY A 306 10.56 -20.66 3.49
N ASP A 307 11.08 -21.66 2.79
CA ASP A 307 11.58 -21.50 1.40
C ASP A 307 10.45 -21.43 0.35
N ARG A 308 9.18 -21.50 0.76
CA ARG A 308 8.07 -21.35 -0.19
C ARG A 308 8.07 -19.95 -0.79
N PRO A 309 7.71 -19.79 -2.07
CA PRO A 309 7.90 -18.54 -2.78
C PRO A 309 6.76 -17.53 -2.50
N PHE A 310 6.48 -17.27 -1.23
CA PHE A 310 5.48 -16.33 -0.76
C PHE A 310 6.12 -15.16 -0.02
N ALA A 311 5.66 -13.94 -0.29
CA ALA A 311 5.84 -12.82 0.61
C ALA A 311 4.62 -12.58 1.48
N VAL A 312 4.84 -12.22 2.75
CA VAL A 312 3.78 -11.75 3.65
C VAL A 312 3.92 -10.23 3.80
N LEU A 313 2.95 -9.50 3.25
CA LEU A 313 2.92 -8.04 3.26
C LEU A 313 2.03 -7.54 4.40
N ASN A 314 2.61 -6.86 5.38
CA ASN A 314 1.87 -6.32 6.51
C ASN A 314 1.32 -4.91 6.19
N HIS A 315 0.02 -4.84 5.94
CA HIS A 315 -0.74 -3.61 5.73
C HIS A 315 -1.67 -3.31 6.93
N GLY A 316 -1.25 -3.68 8.14
CA GLY A 316 -1.87 -3.27 9.40
C GLY A 316 -1.67 -1.77 9.69
N ILE A 317 -2.66 -1.13 10.31
CA ILE A 317 -2.54 0.23 10.85
C ILE A 317 -3.24 0.27 12.21
N GLY A 318 -2.56 0.76 13.24
CA GLY A 318 -3.13 0.93 14.57
C GLY A 318 -4.38 1.82 14.54
N GLY A 319 -5.49 1.35 15.12
CA GLY A 319 -6.75 2.09 15.13
C GLY A 319 -7.47 2.18 13.77
N ALA A 320 -6.99 1.50 12.72
CA ALA A 320 -7.70 1.48 11.45
C ALA A 320 -9.03 0.70 11.55
N ARG A 321 -9.96 1.09 10.69
CA ARG A 321 -11.33 0.55 10.63
C ARG A 321 -11.66 0.10 9.22
N LEU A 322 -12.63 -0.79 9.11
CA LEU A 322 -13.17 -1.21 7.82
C LEU A 322 -13.92 -0.06 7.12
N LEU A 323 -14.78 0.63 7.87
CA LEU A 323 -15.81 1.50 7.30
C LEU A 323 -15.45 2.99 7.34
N HIS A 324 -14.76 3.45 8.38
CA HIS A 324 -14.57 4.89 8.66
C HIS A 324 -13.10 5.28 8.79
N ASP A 325 -12.75 6.47 8.30
CA ASP A 325 -11.39 7.00 8.40
C ASP A 325 -11.08 7.41 9.84
N GLN A 326 -9.82 7.30 10.26
CA GLN A 326 -9.37 7.85 11.55
C GLN A 326 -7.86 8.12 11.52
N VAL A 327 -7.05 7.09 11.78
CA VAL A 327 -5.58 7.16 11.79
C VAL A 327 -5.04 7.23 10.36
N GLY A 328 -5.79 6.64 9.43
CA GLY A 328 -5.63 6.77 7.99
C GLY A 328 -6.99 6.54 7.32
N PRO A 329 -7.00 6.42 5.97
CA PRO A 329 -8.18 6.01 5.24
C PRO A 329 -8.69 4.64 5.69
N SER A 330 -10.01 4.43 5.66
CA SER A 330 -10.63 3.14 5.98
C SER A 330 -10.16 2.02 5.05
N ALA A 331 -10.32 0.77 5.47
CA ALA A 331 -9.98 -0.37 4.63
C ALA A 331 -10.68 -0.30 3.25
N LEU A 332 -11.95 0.12 3.21
CA LEU A 332 -12.67 0.34 1.95
C LEU A 332 -11.97 1.36 1.04
N GLN A 333 -11.48 2.47 1.59
CA GLN A 333 -10.80 3.49 0.79
C GLN A 333 -9.39 3.06 0.34
N ARG A 334 -8.63 2.38 1.20
CA ARG A 334 -7.23 2.02 0.92
C ARG A 334 -7.02 0.67 0.24
N PHE A 335 -8.08 -0.13 0.04
CA PHE A 335 -7.93 -1.50 -0.51
C PHE A 335 -7.25 -1.54 -1.88
N ASP A 336 -7.55 -0.63 -2.81
CA ASP A 336 -6.87 -0.58 -4.10
C ASP A 336 -5.36 -0.35 -3.92
N ARG A 337 -4.99 0.63 -3.10
CA ARG A 337 -3.58 1.00 -2.84
C ARG A 337 -2.81 -0.11 -2.14
N ASP A 338 -3.41 -0.69 -1.09
CA ASP A 338 -2.69 -1.58 -0.17
C ASP A 338 -2.83 -3.06 -0.53
N VAL A 339 -3.80 -3.44 -1.37
CA VAL A 339 -4.03 -4.85 -1.75
C VAL A 339 -3.89 -5.06 -3.24
N LEU A 340 -4.48 -4.19 -4.07
CA LEU A 340 -4.57 -4.43 -5.52
C LEU A 340 -3.38 -3.87 -6.31
N ALA A 341 -2.73 -2.82 -5.80
CA ALA A 341 -1.60 -2.18 -6.44
C ALA A 341 -0.24 -2.90 -6.23
N PRO A 342 0.04 -3.55 -5.08
CA PRO A 342 1.31 -4.27 -4.91
C PRO A 342 1.46 -5.39 -5.94
N ALA A 343 2.67 -5.53 -6.48
CA ALA A 343 2.94 -6.49 -7.54
C ALA A 343 2.89 -7.94 -7.03
N GLY A 344 2.36 -8.86 -7.85
CA GLY A 344 2.38 -10.30 -7.56
C GLY A 344 1.40 -10.80 -6.50
N VAL A 345 0.46 -9.97 -6.04
CA VAL A 345 -0.53 -10.38 -5.03
C VAL A 345 -1.49 -11.43 -5.59
N LYS A 346 -1.68 -12.50 -4.81
CA LYS A 346 -2.65 -13.59 -5.11
C LYS A 346 -3.61 -13.87 -3.95
N TYR A 347 -3.20 -13.51 -2.74
CA TYR A 347 -3.97 -13.79 -1.53
C TYR A 347 -4.10 -12.51 -0.71
N VAL A 348 -5.25 -12.33 -0.09
CA VAL A 348 -5.46 -11.31 0.92
C VAL A 348 -6.12 -11.89 2.16
N VAL A 349 -5.57 -11.61 3.33
CA VAL A 349 -6.17 -11.87 4.64
C VAL A 349 -6.70 -10.54 5.17
N ILE A 350 -8.01 -10.47 5.42
CA ILE A 350 -8.71 -9.29 5.91
C ILE A 350 -9.07 -9.51 7.37
N ALA A 351 -8.46 -8.72 8.27
CA ALA A 351 -8.64 -8.79 9.71
C ALA A 351 -9.02 -7.40 10.27
N PHE A 352 -10.32 -7.10 10.30
CA PHE A 352 -10.89 -5.83 10.78
C PHE A 352 -12.13 -6.07 11.66
N GLY A 353 -12.80 -4.99 12.06
CA GLY A 353 -14.13 -5.02 12.67
C GLY A 353 -14.14 -4.70 14.16
N LEU A 354 -13.05 -4.95 14.89
CA LEU A 354 -12.96 -4.62 16.32
C LEU A 354 -13.00 -3.10 16.56
N ASN A 355 -12.23 -2.34 15.79
CA ASN A 355 -12.29 -0.89 15.88
C ASN A 355 -13.62 -0.34 15.34
N ASP A 356 -14.27 -1.00 14.37
CA ASP A 356 -15.58 -0.57 13.88
C ASP A 356 -16.66 -0.66 14.98
N ILE A 357 -16.66 -1.72 15.80
CA ILE A 357 -17.62 -1.87 16.91
C ILE A 357 -17.28 -1.00 18.14
N GLY A 358 -16.01 -0.72 18.39
CA GLY A 358 -15.56 -0.14 19.68
C GLY A 358 -15.00 1.29 19.62
N PHE A 359 -14.37 1.67 18.51
CA PHE A 359 -13.52 2.86 18.46
C PHE A 359 -14.29 4.18 18.49
N TRP A 360 -15.54 4.19 18.00
CA TRP A 360 -16.41 5.36 18.00
C TRP A 360 -16.54 6.01 19.39
N ARG A 361 -16.48 5.22 20.46
CA ARG A 361 -16.51 5.70 21.85
C ARG A 361 -15.17 6.34 22.25
N PHE A 362 -14.05 5.78 21.80
CA PHE A 362 -12.71 6.30 22.07
C PHE A 362 -12.50 7.67 21.42
N VAL A 363 -13.05 7.89 20.22
CA VAL A 363 -12.95 9.17 19.49
C VAL A 363 -14.17 10.10 19.68
N ASN A 364 -15.11 9.71 20.55
CA ASN A 364 -16.34 10.46 20.85
C ASN A 364 -17.17 10.84 19.60
N ARG A 365 -17.43 9.85 18.74
CA ARG A 365 -18.22 9.96 17.50
C ARG A 365 -19.37 8.95 17.48
N PRO A 366 -20.42 9.14 18.30
CA PRO A 366 -21.54 8.20 18.39
C PRO A 366 -22.26 7.94 17.06
N GLU A 367 -22.19 8.88 16.12
CA GLU A 367 -22.71 8.75 14.75
C GLU A 367 -21.96 7.69 13.90
N GLU A 368 -20.75 7.31 14.31
CA GLU A 368 -19.94 6.25 13.68
C GLU A 368 -20.14 4.88 14.35
N ASN A 369 -21.09 4.75 15.29
CA ASN A 369 -21.45 3.46 15.86
C ASN A 369 -22.23 2.63 14.82
N VAL A 370 -21.63 1.51 14.41
CA VAL A 370 -22.19 0.64 13.37
C VAL A 370 -22.82 -0.63 13.96
N ASP A 371 -23.73 -1.24 13.20
CA ASP A 371 -24.22 -2.59 13.46
C ASP A 371 -23.39 -3.67 12.73
N ALA A 372 -23.64 -4.94 13.05
CA ALA A 372 -22.95 -6.06 12.41
C ALA A 372 -23.22 -6.16 10.90
N THR A 373 -24.41 -5.74 10.43
CA THR A 373 -24.79 -5.78 9.01
C THR A 373 -23.92 -4.83 8.20
N GLN A 374 -23.65 -3.63 8.71
CA GLN A 374 -22.79 -2.65 8.06
C GLN A 374 -21.35 -3.18 7.91
N ILE A 375 -20.82 -3.87 8.93
CA ILE A 375 -19.50 -4.51 8.86
C ILE A 375 -19.50 -5.63 7.81
N ILE A 376 -20.52 -6.50 7.82
CA ILE A 376 -20.67 -7.59 6.85
C ILE A 376 -20.75 -7.04 5.41
N GLU A 377 -21.46 -5.94 5.19
CA GLU A 377 -21.55 -5.31 3.87
C GLU A 377 -20.21 -4.70 3.42
N GLY A 378 -19.45 -4.12 4.35
CA GLY A 378 -18.07 -3.71 4.08
C GLY A 378 -17.20 -4.89 3.65
N TYR A 379 -17.32 -6.06 4.30
CA TYR A 379 -16.62 -7.27 3.88
C TYR A 379 -17.04 -7.75 2.49
N ARG A 380 -18.34 -7.74 2.18
CA ARG A 380 -18.82 -8.12 0.85
C ARG A 380 -18.24 -7.24 -0.25
N GLN A 381 -18.10 -5.94 -0.02
CA GLN A 381 -17.45 -5.04 -0.96
C GLN A 381 -15.98 -5.40 -1.20
N LEU A 382 -15.22 -5.69 -0.12
CA LEU A 382 -13.81 -6.10 -0.25
C LEU A 382 -13.67 -7.47 -0.93
N ILE A 383 -14.53 -8.41 -0.60
CA ILE A 383 -14.59 -9.74 -1.26
C ILE A 383 -14.84 -9.58 -2.75
N ALA A 384 -15.85 -8.79 -3.15
CA ALA A 384 -16.17 -8.56 -4.55
C ALA A 384 -14.99 -7.95 -5.31
N ARG A 385 -14.38 -6.89 -4.76
CA ARG A 385 -13.21 -6.21 -5.36
C ARG A 385 -12.00 -7.13 -5.48
N GLY A 386 -11.72 -7.94 -4.44
CA GLY A 386 -10.63 -8.90 -4.46
C GLY A 386 -10.84 -9.99 -5.51
N ARG A 387 -12.02 -10.60 -5.54
CA ARG A 387 -12.38 -11.64 -6.52
C ARG A 387 -12.39 -11.12 -7.96
N GLU A 388 -12.82 -9.88 -8.19
CA GLU A 388 -12.75 -9.23 -9.51
C GLU A 388 -11.30 -9.13 -10.03
N LYS A 389 -10.32 -9.01 -9.13
CA LYS A 389 -8.88 -9.05 -9.46
C LYS A 389 -8.29 -10.46 -9.42
N GLY A 390 -9.11 -11.50 -9.25
CA GLY A 390 -8.67 -12.89 -9.19
C GLY A 390 -7.88 -13.23 -7.92
N LEU A 391 -8.07 -12.48 -6.84
CA LEU A 391 -7.48 -12.79 -5.54
C LEU A 391 -8.32 -13.82 -4.80
N LYS A 392 -7.65 -14.70 -4.05
CA LYS A 392 -8.30 -15.48 -2.99
C LYS A 392 -8.42 -14.60 -1.74
N VAL A 393 -9.65 -14.32 -1.34
CA VAL A 393 -9.99 -13.41 -0.24
C VAL A 393 -10.32 -14.22 1.00
N ILE A 394 -9.50 -14.06 2.04
CA ILE A 394 -9.55 -14.81 3.29
C ILE A 394 -9.96 -13.85 4.41
N GLY A 395 -10.95 -14.23 5.22
CA GLY A 395 -11.36 -13.46 6.39
C GLY A 395 -10.69 -13.97 7.65
N ALA A 396 -10.70 -13.17 8.72
CA ALA A 396 -10.33 -13.61 10.05
C ALA A 396 -11.41 -13.25 11.08
N THR A 397 -11.64 -14.13 12.05
CA THR A 397 -12.61 -13.85 13.13
C THR A 397 -12.10 -12.73 14.04
N LEU A 398 -13.03 -11.89 14.53
CA LEU A 398 -12.76 -10.83 15.49
C LEU A 398 -12.38 -11.46 16.83
N THR A 399 -11.25 -11.03 17.40
CA THR A 399 -10.70 -11.58 18.65
C THR A 399 -11.55 -11.19 19.88
N PRO A 400 -11.40 -11.86 21.03
CA PRO A 400 -12.15 -11.53 22.25
C PRO A 400 -11.90 -10.09 22.75
N ILE A 401 -12.89 -9.48 23.40
CA ILE A 401 -12.85 -8.07 23.87
C ILE A 401 -13.13 -7.90 25.38
N GLY A 402 -13.36 -8.97 26.11
CA GLY A 402 -13.70 -8.95 27.53
C GLY A 402 -12.51 -8.45 28.37
N GLY A 403 -12.80 -7.58 29.33
CA GLY A 403 -11.81 -6.83 30.12
C GLY A 403 -11.30 -5.56 29.45
N SER A 404 -11.57 -5.36 28.15
CA SER A 404 -11.00 -4.24 27.39
C SER A 404 -11.84 -2.96 27.43
N VAL A 405 -11.28 -1.89 26.87
CA VAL A 405 -12.00 -0.63 26.61
C VAL A 405 -13.20 -0.78 25.65
N TYR A 406 -13.23 -1.85 24.85
CA TYR A 406 -14.34 -2.16 23.94
C TYR A 406 -15.46 -2.98 24.59
N GLU A 407 -15.27 -3.48 25.81
CA GLU A 407 -16.26 -4.33 26.48
C GLU A 407 -17.55 -3.55 26.74
N LEU A 408 -18.56 -3.86 25.93
CA LEU A 408 -19.96 -3.48 26.10
C LEU A 408 -20.81 -4.67 25.64
N PRO A 409 -21.96 -4.94 26.29
CA PRO A 409 -22.84 -6.04 25.85
C PRO A 409 -23.24 -5.94 24.38
N ASP A 410 -23.51 -4.73 23.89
CA ASP A 410 -23.85 -4.48 22.48
C ASP A 410 -22.67 -4.74 21.53
N ASN A 411 -21.44 -4.37 21.92
CA ASN A 411 -20.25 -4.64 21.11
C ASN A 411 -19.96 -6.14 21.02
N GLU A 412 -20.10 -6.87 22.13
CA GLU A 412 -19.94 -8.32 22.11
C GLU A 412 -21.03 -9.00 21.26
N GLN A 413 -22.27 -8.51 21.33
CA GLN A 413 -23.35 -9.00 20.46
C GLN A 413 -23.01 -8.79 18.97
N LYS A 414 -22.55 -7.60 18.58
CA LYS A 414 -22.10 -7.31 17.20
C LYS A 414 -20.96 -8.22 16.79
N ARG A 415 -19.95 -8.37 17.66
CA ARG A 415 -18.78 -9.23 17.41
C ARG A 415 -19.18 -10.68 17.15
N GLN A 416 -20.06 -11.23 17.98
CA GLN A 416 -20.59 -12.59 17.81
C GLN A 416 -21.41 -12.74 16.53
N GLN A 417 -22.22 -11.75 16.16
CA GLN A 417 -22.97 -11.76 14.90
C GLN A 417 -22.04 -11.78 13.68
N VAL A 418 -20.99 -10.94 13.68
CA VAL A 418 -19.99 -10.93 12.61
C VAL A 418 -19.23 -12.26 12.55
N ASN A 419 -18.76 -12.78 13.69
CA ASN A 419 -18.04 -14.06 13.74
C ASN A 419 -18.91 -15.25 13.32
N ALA A 420 -20.19 -15.24 13.69
CA ALA A 420 -21.13 -16.26 13.24
C ALA A 420 -21.30 -16.22 11.71
N TRP A 421 -21.48 -15.02 11.13
CA TRP A 421 -21.57 -14.87 9.68
C TRP A 421 -20.29 -15.32 8.96
N LEU A 422 -19.11 -14.91 9.45
CA LEU A 422 -17.82 -15.33 8.91
C LEU A 422 -17.71 -16.85 8.83
N ARG A 423 -18.04 -17.54 9.93
CA ARG A 423 -17.96 -19.01 10.00
C ARG A 423 -19.01 -19.70 9.12
N GLN A 424 -20.24 -19.21 9.11
CA GLN A 424 -21.35 -19.83 8.38
C GLN A 424 -21.21 -19.68 6.86
N THR A 425 -20.56 -18.61 6.40
CA THR A 425 -20.43 -18.30 4.97
C THR A 425 -19.03 -18.61 4.41
N ALA A 426 -18.11 -19.14 5.23
CA ALA A 426 -16.77 -19.52 4.79
C ALA A 426 -16.82 -20.53 3.63
N GLY A 427 -16.10 -20.24 2.54
CA GLY A 427 -16.07 -21.05 1.33
C GLY A 427 -17.32 -20.94 0.45
N SER A 428 -18.26 -20.05 0.78
CA SER A 428 -19.48 -19.81 -0.02
C SER A 428 -19.33 -18.59 -0.93
N ALA A 429 -20.23 -18.46 -1.91
CA ALA A 429 -20.30 -17.28 -2.77
C ALA A 429 -20.63 -16.00 -1.99
N GLU A 430 -21.36 -16.12 -0.87
CA GLU A 430 -21.81 -14.98 -0.05
C GLU A 430 -20.75 -14.46 0.92
N GLY A 431 -19.74 -15.28 1.24
CA GLY A 431 -18.71 -14.99 2.22
C GLY A 431 -17.29 -15.05 1.65
N PHE A 432 -16.31 -15.13 2.54
CA PHE A 432 -14.88 -15.28 2.19
C PHE A 432 -14.58 -16.66 1.60
N ASP A 433 -13.52 -16.76 0.80
CA ASP A 433 -13.07 -18.05 0.23
C ASP A 433 -12.56 -19.01 1.33
N ALA A 434 -12.08 -18.46 2.43
CA ALA A 434 -11.78 -19.17 3.67
C ALA A 434 -11.80 -18.20 4.86
N VAL A 435 -11.86 -18.74 6.08
CA VAL A 435 -11.78 -17.95 7.32
C VAL A 435 -10.75 -18.57 8.27
N ILE A 436 -9.90 -17.71 8.84
CA ILE A 436 -8.93 -18.06 9.88
C ILE A 436 -9.55 -17.74 11.25
N ASP A 437 -9.54 -18.70 12.18
CA ASP A 437 -10.18 -18.54 13.49
C ASP A 437 -9.25 -17.93 14.55
N PHE A 438 -8.97 -16.62 14.43
CA PHE A 438 -8.18 -15.89 15.43
C PHE A 438 -8.87 -15.79 16.80
N GLU A 439 -10.21 -15.71 16.85
CA GLU A 439 -10.95 -15.84 18.11
C GLU A 439 -10.63 -17.16 18.80
N GLY A 440 -10.73 -18.28 18.07
CA GLY A 440 -10.44 -19.61 18.60
C GLY A 440 -9.00 -19.76 19.08
N ALA A 441 -8.04 -19.17 18.35
CA ALA A 441 -6.63 -19.20 18.68
C ALA A 441 -6.30 -18.47 20.00
N LEU A 442 -7.04 -17.40 20.31
CA LEU A 442 -6.69 -16.50 21.41
C LEU A 442 -7.59 -16.62 22.64
N ARG A 443 -8.83 -17.10 22.48
CA ARG A 443 -9.81 -17.12 23.58
C ARG A 443 -9.39 -18.01 24.73
N ASP A 444 -9.63 -17.53 25.94
CA ASP A 444 -9.56 -18.31 27.16
C ASP A 444 -10.71 -19.34 27.17
N PRO A 445 -10.43 -20.65 27.31
CA PRO A 445 -11.48 -21.67 27.32
C PRO A 445 -12.37 -21.61 28.58
N GLU A 446 -11.88 -21.06 29.69
CA GLU A 446 -12.62 -20.87 30.93
C GLU A 446 -13.35 -19.52 30.96
N GLN A 447 -12.82 -18.52 30.24
CA GLN A 447 -13.43 -17.20 30.08
C GLN A 447 -13.50 -16.78 28.60
N PRO A 448 -14.43 -17.34 27.79
CA PRO A 448 -14.43 -17.19 26.33
C PRO A 448 -14.52 -15.77 25.77
N LEU A 449 -14.91 -14.80 26.59
CA LEU A 449 -14.93 -13.39 26.23
C LEU A 449 -13.54 -12.74 26.29
N ARG A 450 -12.55 -13.37 26.90
CA ARG A 450 -11.22 -12.82 27.15
C ARG A 450 -10.14 -13.49 26.31
N LEU A 451 -9.05 -12.77 26.09
CA LEU A 451 -7.79 -13.38 25.67
C LEU A 451 -7.30 -14.31 26.78
N ARG A 452 -6.63 -15.39 26.39
CA ARG A 452 -5.83 -16.19 27.32
C ARG A 452 -4.81 -15.29 28.04
N PRO A 453 -4.68 -15.37 29.37
CA PRO A 453 -3.76 -14.52 30.11
C PRO A 453 -2.31 -14.57 29.60
N GLU A 454 -1.85 -15.73 29.14
CA GLU A 454 -0.51 -15.91 28.55
C GLU A 454 -0.33 -15.23 27.19
N PHE A 455 -1.42 -14.89 26.50
CA PHE A 455 -1.42 -14.26 25.17
C PHE A 455 -1.72 -12.77 25.22
N ASP A 456 -2.18 -12.24 26.35
CA ASP A 456 -2.57 -10.85 26.53
C ASP A 456 -1.33 -9.97 26.75
N SER A 457 -1.27 -8.81 26.08
CA SER A 457 -0.27 -7.78 26.36
C SER A 457 -0.57 -6.96 27.63
N GLY A 458 -1.76 -7.14 28.21
CA GLY A 458 -2.23 -6.52 29.44
C GLY A 458 -3.33 -5.48 29.24
N ASP A 459 -3.72 -5.18 28.00
CA ASP A 459 -4.81 -4.26 27.68
C ASP A 459 -6.11 -4.95 27.27
N HIS A 460 -6.10 -6.28 27.24
CA HIS A 460 -7.23 -7.14 26.92
C HIS A 460 -7.74 -7.00 25.47
N VAL A 461 -6.96 -6.38 24.57
CA VAL A 461 -7.23 -6.27 23.13
C VAL A 461 -6.10 -6.89 22.31
N HIS A 462 -4.87 -6.49 22.62
CA HIS A 462 -3.72 -6.83 21.79
C HIS A 462 -3.00 -8.07 22.30
N PRO A 463 -2.69 -9.02 21.40
CA PRO A 463 -1.80 -10.12 21.71
C PRO A 463 -0.38 -9.64 22.06
N ASN A 464 0.30 -10.37 22.94
CA ASN A 464 1.75 -10.33 23.07
C ASN A 464 2.41 -11.28 22.04
N ASP A 465 3.74 -11.42 22.08
CA ASP A 465 4.48 -12.29 21.16
C ASP A 465 4.00 -13.76 21.15
N ALA A 466 3.57 -14.30 22.29
CA ALA A 466 3.05 -15.67 22.36
C ALA A 466 1.66 -15.77 21.70
N GLY A 467 0.80 -14.77 21.91
CA GLY A 467 -0.50 -14.69 21.25
C GLY A 467 -0.38 -14.52 19.73
N TYR A 468 0.55 -13.69 19.26
CA TYR A 468 0.81 -13.55 17.82
C TYR A 468 1.35 -14.83 17.18
N ARG A 469 2.18 -15.59 17.89
CA ARG A 469 2.59 -16.93 17.46
C ARG A 469 1.39 -17.87 17.34
N ALA A 470 0.49 -17.89 18.33
CA ALA A 470 -0.73 -18.70 18.27
C ALA A 470 -1.64 -18.31 17.09
N MET A 471 -1.78 -17.01 16.81
CA MET A 471 -2.49 -16.54 15.61
C MET A 471 -1.85 -17.04 14.32
N ALA A 472 -0.53 -16.93 14.19
CA ALA A 472 0.17 -17.42 13.02
C ALA A 472 -0.04 -18.94 12.86
N GLU A 473 0.09 -19.71 13.94
CA GLU A 473 -0.13 -21.17 13.94
C GLU A 473 -1.55 -21.58 13.51
N ALA A 474 -2.56 -20.76 13.79
CA ALA A 474 -3.93 -20.98 13.32
C ALA A 474 -4.11 -20.81 11.81
N VAL A 475 -3.17 -20.15 11.12
CA VAL A 475 -3.18 -20.05 9.66
C VAL A 475 -2.82 -21.41 9.06
N ASN A 476 -3.80 -22.05 8.41
CA ASN A 476 -3.57 -23.23 7.60
C ASN A 476 -2.80 -22.84 6.33
N LEU A 477 -1.59 -23.36 6.20
CA LEU A 477 -0.69 -23.05 5.09
C LEU A 477 -1.19 -23.57 3.74
N GLY A 478 -2.08 -24.57 3.72
CA GLY A 478 -2.76 -25.05 2.50
C GLY A 478 -3.80 -24.07 1.95
N LEU A 479 -4.03 -22.93 2.60
CA LEU A 479 -4.79 -21.82 2.03
C LEU A 479 -4.06 -21.19 0.84
N PHE A 480 -2.73 -21.32 0.78
CA PHE A 480 -1.88 -20.76 -0.26
C PHE A 480 -1.36 -21.91 -1.14
N SER A 481 -1.64 -21.85 -2.44
CA SER A 481 -1.08 -22.76 -3.43
C SER A 481 0.12 -22.12 -4.13
N ASP A 482 1.16 -22.90 -4.36
CA ASP A 482 2.33 -22.46 -5.12
C ASP A 482 1.90 -22.14 -6.56
N ALA A 483 2.56 -21.16 -7.19
CA ALA A 483 2.29 -20.83 -8.59
C ALA A 483 2.79 -21.98 -9.49
N GLY A 484 1.93 -22.98 -9.74
CA GLY A 484 2.29 -24.16 -10.53
C GLY A 484 1.37 -25.38 -10.40
N GLU A 485 0.42 -25.38 -9.46
CA GLU A 485 -0.67 -26.39 -9.36
C GLU A 485 -2.02 -25.87 -9.85
#